data_AF-A0A3P7NAX0-F1
#
_entry.id   AF-A0A3P7NAX0-F1
#
_cell.length_a   1.000
_cell.length_b   1.000
_cell.length_c   1.000
_cell.angle_alpha   90.00
_cell.angle_beta   90.00
_cell.angle_gamma   90.00
#
_symmetry.space_group_name_H-M   'P 1'
#
loop_
_entity.id
_entity.type
_entity.pdbx_description
1 polymer ?
#
loop_
_entity_poly.entity_id
_entity_poly.type
_entity_poly.pdbx_seq_one_letter_code
_entity_poly.pdbx_strand_id
1 'polypeptide(L)'
;MPDILTRPIDEVVLLLKPVRVITRAGRWMARLPLPVRLARMLLFANQHDLMPYAVILVAALSVSDFFMPEPVEEQEEEKADEEDPNVVGAKRRRRQKTEAERIMDQRTNFQRQFVKTQGDILLGDLAVLLGSVCCLERYWAQLAGVLPMEDSQLGHLVSTNRVSRLNPESTMRQLAQNCGIRWKAYVEIRQLRRQLTDILNANVPDLNLTVDPALPKPTPAQVESLRQLFLVGSACHLATKFDVPVEGLPTKDRRRLRYAYK
;
A
#
# COMPACT_ATOMS: atom_id res chain seq x y z
N MET A 1 13.82 5.08 50.24
CA MET A 1 14.39 4.79 48.92
C MET A 1 15.33 3.61 49.11
N PRO A 2 15.00 2.38 48.66
CA PRO A 2 15.93 1.27 48.80
C PRO A 2 16.98 1.33 47.68
N ASP A 3 18.24 1.28 48.08
CA ASP A 3 19.44 1.40 47.25
C ASP A 3 19.58 0.25 46.25
N ILE A 4 19.54 0.58 44.95
CA ILE A 4 19.77 -0.35 43.83
C ILE A 4 21.26 -0.72 43.70
N LEU A 5 22.15 0.03 44.37
CA LEU A 5 23.60 -0.06 44.22
C LEU A 5 24.28 -1.16 45.07
N THR A 6 23.55 -1.83 45.96
CA THR A 6 24.11 -2.86 46.87
C THR A 6 23.74 -4.30 46.50
N ARG A 7 22.93 -4.52 45.46
CA ARG A 7 22.59 -5.87 45.00
C ARG A 7 23.71 -6.44 44.13
N PRO A 8 24.09 -7.72 44.30
CA PRO A 8 25.07 -8.36 43.42
C PRO A 8 24.57 -8.26 41.98
N ILE A 9 25.46 -7.91 41.05
CA ILE A 9 25.14 -7.74 39.62
C ILE A 9 24.44 -9.00 39.08
N ASP A 10 24.78 -10.17 39.61
CA ASP A 10 24.14 -11.45 39.27
C ASP A 10 22.64 -11.52 39.58
N GLU A 11 22.13 -10.87 40.64
CA GLU A 11 20.69 -10.79 40.93
C GLU A 11 19.95 -9.85 39.96
N VAL A 12 20.58 -8.74 39.57
CA VAL A 12 20.03 -7.80 38.58
C VAL A 12 20.05 -8.41 37.17
N VAL A 13 21.11 -9.17 36.83
CA VAL A 13 21.24 -9.92 35.58
C VAL A 13 20.28 -11.11 35.54
N LEU A 14 19.99 -11.75 36.68
CA LEU A 14 18.94 -12.78 36.79
C LEU A 14 17.53 -12.20 36.60
N LEU A 15 17.28 -10.96 37.06
CA LEU A 15 16.05 -10.19 36.81
C LEU A 15 15.92 -9.70 35.35
N LEU A 16 17.04 -9.53 34.65
CA LEU A 16 17.10 -9.16 33.23
C LEU A 16 17.13 -10.37 32.29
N LYS A 17 16.99 -11.61 32.80
CA LYS A 17 16.77 -12.76 31.94
C LYS A 17 15.50 -12.50 31.12
N PRO A 18 15.58 -12.45 29.77
CA PRO A 18 14.40 -12.23 28.96
C PRO A 18 13.46 -13.38 29.25
N VAL A 19 12.33 -13.08 29.89
CA VAL A 19 11.27 -14.04 30.13
C VAL A 19 10.78 -14.46 28.75
N ARG A 20 11.18 -15.64 28.29
CA ARG A 20 10.77 -16.26 27.03
C ARG A 20 9.34 -16.82 27.16
N VAL A 21 8.43 -16.03 27.71
CA VAL A 21 7.02 -16.38 27.82
C VAL A 21 6.26 -15.47 26.88
N ILE A 22 5.43 -16.06 26.04
CA ILE A 22 4.61 -15.30 25.10
C ILE A 22 3.69 -14.35 25.89
N THR A 23 3.66 -13.08 25.50
CA THR A 23 2.82 -12.09 26.17
C THR A 23 1.34 -12.33 25.83
N ARG A 24 0.41 -11.69 26.55
CA ARG A 24 -1.02 -11.73 26.20
C ARG A 24 -1.26 -11.21 24.78
N ALA A 25 -0.59 -10.12 24.40
CA ALA A 25 -0.60 -9.60 23.03
C ALA A 25 -0.04 -10.61 22.02
N GLY A 26 1.07 -11.29 22.36
CA GLY A 26 1.64 -12.36 21.55
C GLY A 26 0.67 -13.52 21.33
N ARG A 27 -0.04 -13.96 22.38
CA ARG A 27 -1.09 -14.98 22.28
C ARG A 27 -2.25 -14.54 21.39
N TRP A 28 -2.64 -13.28 21.47
CA TRP A 28 -3.70 -12.74 20.60
C TRP A 28 -3.27 -12.72 19.13
N MET A 29 -2.07 -12.19 18.83
CA MET A 29 -1.53 -12.14 17.47
C MET A 29 -1.35 -13.53 16.86
N ALA A 30 -0.98 -14.53 17.67
CA ALA A 30 -0.81 -15.91 17.21
C ALA A 30 -2.11 -16.60 16.73
N ARG A 31 -3.28 -16.01 17.00
CA ARG A 31 -4.58 -16.52 16.50
C ARG A 31 -4.87 -16.09 15.07
N LEU A 32 -4.14 -15.10 14.56
CA LEU A 32 -4.31 -14.59 13.21
C LEU A 32 -3.40 -15.36 12.24
N PRO A 33 -3.90 -15.79 11.05
CA PRO A 33 -3.09 -16.47 10.04
C PRO A 33 -2.23 -15.48 9.26
N LEU A 34 -1.43 -14.67 9.97
CA LEU A 34 -0.68 -13.55 9.42
C LEU A 34 0.74 -13.51 10.00
N PRO A 35 1.71 -12.91 9.27
CA PRO A 35 2.97 -12.52 9.86
C PRO A 35 2.75 -11.61 11.08
N VAL A 36 3.55 -11.80 12.13
CA VAL A 36 3.42 -11.06 13.41
C VAL A 36 3.43 -9.54 13.20
N ARG A 37 4.19 -9.05 12.20
CA ARG A 37 4.23 -7.63 11.82
C ARG A 37 2.84 -7.08 11.45
N LEU A 38 2.08 -7.82 10.64
CA LEU A 38 0.75 -7.43 10.19
C LEU A 38 -0.31 -7.70 11.27
N ALA A 39 -0.19 -8.81 12.00
CA ALA A 39 -1.04 -9.09 13.16
C ALA A 39 -0.94 -7.98 14.22
N ARG A 40 0.25 -7.40 14.41
CA ARG A 40 0.47 -6.27 15.32
C ARG A 40 -0.25 -5.01 14.86
N MET A 41 -0.38 -4.77 13.56
CA MET A 41 -1.20 -3.66 13.06
C MET A 41 -2.66 -3.87 13.48
N LEU A 42 -3.23 -5.07 13.29
CA LEU A 42 -4.62 -5.33 13.70
C LEU A 42 -4.83 -5.22 15.21
N LEU A 43 -3.83 -5.59 16.02
CA LEU A 43 -3.89 -5.47 17.47
C LEU A 43 -4.12 -4.02 17.95
N PHE A 44 -3.55 -3.02 17.26
CA PHE A 44 -3.65 -1.61 17.63
C PHE A 44 -4.67 -0.82 16.80
N ALA A 45 -5.42 -1.48 15.92
CA ALA A 45 -6.31 -0.81 14.97
C ALA A 45 -7.75 -0.65 15.48
N ASN A 46 -8.11 -1.21 16.63
CA ASN A 46 -9.43 -1.03 17.25
C ASN A 46 -9.55 0.31 17.99
N GLN A 47 -9.25 1.40 17.29
CA GLN A 47 -9.38 2.78 17.75
C GLN A 47 -9.72 3.67 16.56
N HIS A 48 -10.45 4.77 16.79
CA HIS A 48 -10.77 5.80 15.78
C HIS A 48 -11.35 5.26 14.45
N ASP A 49 -12.12 4.16 14.51
CA ASP A 49 -12.72 3.49 13.35
C ASP A 49 -11.68 3.09 12.26
N LEU A 50 -10.47 2.74 12.69
CA LEU A 50 -9.37 2.36 11.78
C LEU A 50 -9.42 0.89 11.36
N MET A 51 -10.14 0.05 12.11
CA MET A 51 -10.22 -1.39 11.88
C MET A 51 -10.53 -1.78 10.41
N PRO A 52 -11.55 -1.23 9.72
CA PRO A 52 -11.83 -1.60 8.32
C PRO A 52 -10.68 -1.25 7.37
N TYR A 53 -10.03 -0.10 7.56
CA TYR A 53 -8.87 0.32 6.75
C TYR A 53 -7.64 -0.54 7.03
N ALA A 54 -7.40 -0.86 8.30
CA ALA A 54 -6.31 -1.73 8.71
C ALA A 54 -6.47 -3.15 8.13
N VAL A 55 -7.69 -3.70 8.12
CA VAL A 55 -7.97 -5.00 7.51
C VAL A 55 -7.71 -4.98 6.00
N ILE A 56 -8.10 -3.91 5.30
CA ILE A 56 -7.79 -3.76 3.86
C ILE A 56 -6.28 -3.72 3.63
N LEU A 57 -5.56 -2.87 4.35
CA LEU A 57 -4.11 -2.74 4.21
C LEU A 57 -3.40 -4.05 4.54
N VAL A 58 -3.76 -4.70 5.65
CA VAL A 58 -3.15 -5.96 6.06
C VAL A 58 -3.43 -7.07 5.05
N ALA A 59 -4.66 -7.17 4.53
CA ALA A 59 -4.97 -8.15 3.49
C ALA A 59 -4.17 -7.88 2.21
N ALA A 60 -4.10 -6.62 1.79
CA ALA A 60 -3.35 -6.21 0.60
C ALA A 60 -1.84 -6.41 0.73
N LEU A 61 -1.26 -6.15 1.92
CA LEU A 61 0.16 -6.37 2.21
C LEU A 61 0.51 -7.85 2.43
N SER A 62 -0.48 -8.71 2.71
CA SER A 62 -0.27 -10.15 2.86
C SER A 62 -0.22 -10.88 1.52
N VAL A 63 -0.84 -10.31 0.48
CA VAL A 63 -0.84 -10.85 -0.87
C VAL A 63 0.32 -10.25 -1.65
N SER A 64 1.20 -11.09 -2.21
CA SER A 64 2.34 -10.62 -3.00
C SER A 64 1.88 -9.97 -4.31
N ASP A 65 2.69 -9.11 -4.93
CA ASP A 65 2.52 -8.68 -6.33
C ASP A 65 1.10 -8.23 -6.71
N PHE A 66 0.53 -7.31 -5.91
CA PHE A 66 -0.80 -6.76 -6.19
C PHE A 66 -0.81 -5.95 -7.50
N PHE A 67 0.19 -5.09 -7.68
CA PHE A 67 0.43 -4.37 -8.93
C PHE A 67 1.29 -5.22 -9.86
N MET A 68 0.94 -5.21 -11.15
CA MET A 68 1.74 -5.85 -12.20
C MET A 68 3.03 -5.04 -12.43
N PRO A 69 4.18 -5.70 -12.62
CA PRO A 69 5.43 -5.00 -12.87
C PRO A 69 5.33 -4.15 -14.15
N GLU A 70 5.96 -2.98 -14.10
CA GLU A 70 6.14 -2.14 -15.27
C GLU A 70 7.14 -2.83 -16.22
N PRO A 71 6.92 -2.77 -17.55
CA PRO A 71 7.91 -3.25 -18.49
C PRO A 71 9.19 -2.43 -18.27
N VAL A 72 10.29 -3.13 -17.98
CA VAL A 72 11.60 -2.49 -17.86
C VAL A 72 11.99 -2.06 -19.27
N GLU A 73 11.94 -0.76 -19.54
CA GLU A 73 12.69 -0.21 -20.66
C GLU A 73 14.16 -0.41 -20.30
N GLU A 74 14.86 -1.27 -21.04
CA GLU A 74 16.32 -1.32 -20.98
C GLU A 74 16.80 0.10 -21.25
N GLN A 75 17.31 0.75 -20.20
CA GLN A 75 17.98 2.03 -20.34
C GLN A 75 19.22 1.74 -21.18
N GLU A 76 19.12 1.92 -22.51
CA GLU A 76 20.30 2.10 -23.34
C GLU A 76 21.12 3.17 -22.65
N GLU A 77 22.32 2.80 -22.19
CA GLU A 77 23.26 3.71 -21.58
C GLU A 77 23.38 4.92 -22.52
N GLU A 78 22.88 6.08 -22.09
CA GLU A 78 23.16 7.36 -22.74
C GLU A 78 24.69 7.52 -22.72
N LYS A 79 25.35 7.06 -23.78
CA LYS A 79 26.70 7.49 -24.11
C LYS A 79 26.58 8.99 -24.27
N ALA A 80 27.29 9.70 -23.40
CA ALA A 80 27.48 11.13 -23.51
C ALA A 80 28.30 11.40 -24.77
N ASP A 81 27.64 11.40 -25.92
CA ASP A 81 28.20 11.97 -27.13
C ASP A 81 28.08 13.49 -26.99
N GLU A 82 29.22 14.15 -27.08
CA GLU A 82 29.35 15.61 -27.13
C GLU A 82 28.60 16.13 -28.36
N GLU A 83 27.33 16.55 -28.19
CA GLU A 83 26.57 17.17 -29.28
C GLU A 83 26.67 18.70 -29.26
N ASP A 84 27.20 19.19 -30.38
CA ASP A 84 27.35 20.57 -30.88
C ASP A 84 26.05 21.41 -30.71
N PRO A 85 26.08 22.66 -30.18
CA PRO A 85 24.88 23.36 -29.73
C PRO A 85 23.98 23.95 -30.83
N ASN A 86 24.11 23.57 -32.11
CA ASN A 86 23.50 24.32 -33.21
C ASN A 86 22.51 23.53 -34.09
N VAL A 87 21.41 23.02 -33.52
CA VAL A 87 20.14 22.81 -34.24
C VAL A 87 18.95 23.08 -33.30
N VAL A 88 18.86 24.29 -32.75
CA VAL A 88 17.64 24.74 -32.05
C VAL A 88 16.66 25.28 -33.09
N GLY A 89 15.72 24.43 -33.54
CA GLY A 89 14.54 24.94 -34.25
C GLY A 89 13.99 24.06 -35.37
N ALA A 90 13.58 22.82 -35.10
CA ALA A 90 12.61 22.16 -35.97
C ALA A 90 11.85 21.03 -35.26
N LYS A 91 10.54 21.25 -35.07
CA LYS A 91 9.49 20.23 -34.91
C LYS A 91 9.60 19.32 -33.68
N ARG A 92 8.88 19.70 -32.61
CA ARG A 92 8.19 18.74 -31.73
C ARG A 92 7.24 17.88 -32.58
N ARG A 93 7.75 16.89 -33.32
CA ARG A 93 6.93 15.84 -33.94
C ARG A 93 6.30 15.11 -32.77
N ARG A 94 4.97 15.16 -32.71
CA ARG A 94 4.14 14.42 -31.75
C ARG A 94 4.42 12.93 -32.00
N ARG A 95 5.42 12.37 -31.33
CA ARG A 95 5.77 10.95 -31.39
C ARG A 95 4.49 10.17 -31.05
N GLN A 96 4.05 9.28 -31.94
CA GLN A 96 2.92 8.42 -31.63
C GLN A 96 3.36 7.50 -30.48
N LYS A 97 2.70 7.62 -29.33
CA LYS A 97 2.96 6.75 -28.19
C LYS A 97 2.67 5.31 -28.58
N THR A 98 3.59 4.42 -28.21
CA THR A 98 3.41 2.97 -28.37
C THR A 98 2.22 2.49 -27.53
N GLU A 99 1.69 1.31 -27.85
CA GLU A 99 0.58 0.74 -27.07
C GLU A 99 1.00 0.46 -25.61
N ALA A 100 2.25 0.05 -25.41
CA ALA A 100 2.83 -0.15 -24.07
C ALA A 100 2.88 1.15 -23.26
N GLU A 101 3.35 2.26 -23.86
CA GLU A 101 3.37 3.58 -23.23
C GLU A 101 1.96 4.05 -22.84
N ARG A 102 0.96 3.79 -23.69
CA ARG A 102 -0.44 4.15 -23.39
C ARG A 102 -1.00 3.36 -22.21
N ILE A 103 -0.72 2.06 -22.15
CA ILE A 103 -1.13 1.21 -21.03
C ILE A 103 -0.44 1.69 -19.74
N MET A 104 0.85 2.04 -19.80
CA MET A 104 1.59 2.57 -18.65
C MET A 104 1.03 3.92 -18.19
N ASP A 105 0.72 4.84 -19.11
CA ASP A 105 0.09 6.13 -18.80
C ASP A 105 -1.27 5.93 -18.10
N GLN A 106 -2.08 4.99 -18.58
CA GLN A 106 -3.37 4.66 -17.98
C GLN A 106 -3.22 4.14 -16.55
N ARG A 107 -2.30 3.20 -16.32
CA ARG A 107 -1.99 2.66 -14.99
C ARG A 107 -1.47 3.74 -14.05
N THR A 108 -0.56 4.59 -14.55
CA THR A 108 -0.01 5.71 -13.81
C THR A 108 -1.10 6.72 -13.43
N ASN A 109 -2.00 7.04 -14.37
CA ASN A 109 -3.13 7.94 -14.11
C ASN A 109 -4.09 7.35 -13.07
N PHE A 110 -4.38 6.06 -13.16
CA PHE A 110 -5.17 5.34 -12.17
C PHE A 110 -4.56 5.41 -10.78
N GLN A 111 -3.25 5.20 -10.63
CA GLN A 111 -2.59 5.25 -9.31
C GLN A 111 -2.52 6.68 -8.76
N ARG A 112 -2.20 7.68 -9.60
CA ARG A 112 -2.09 9.09 -9.20
C ARG A 112 -3.39 9.66 -8.64
N GLN A 113 -4.55 9.13 -9.03
CA GLN A 113 -5.83 9.64 -8.54
C GLN A 113 -6.02 9.47 -7.02
N PHE A 114 -5.25 8.57 -6.39
CA PHE A 114 -5.33 8.29 -4.95
C PHE A 114 -4.41 9.20 -4.11
N VAL A 115 -3.52 9.96 -4.76
CA VAL A 115 -2.58 10.87 -4.09
C VAL A 115 -2.92 12.31 -4.47
N LYS A 116 -3.87 12.91 -3.75
CA LYS A 116 -4.38 14.28 -4.05
C LYS A 116 -4.17 15.26 -2.90
N THR A 117 -4.14 14.77 -1.67
CA THR A 117 -4.02 15.58 -0.46
C THR A 117 -2.65 15.37 0.19
N GLN A 118 -2.25 16.30 1.07
CA GLN A 118 -1.03 16.14 1.86
C GLN A 118 -1.04 14.85 2.70
N GLY A 119 -2.21 14.46 3.24
CA GLY A 119 -2.35 13.20 3.95
C GLY A 119 -2.01 11.99 3.08
N ASP A 120 -2.53 11.96 1.84
CA ASP A 120 -2.25 10.85 0.91
C ASP A 120 -0.75 10.74 0.60
N ILE A 121 -0.08 11.89 0.38
CA ILE A 121 1.37 11.94 0.12
C ILE A 121 2.15 11.37 1.32
N LEU A 122 1.73 11.72 2.54
CA LEU A 122 2.37 11.24 3.77
C LEU A 122 2.14 9.75 4.05
N LEU A 123 1.01 9.20 3.57
CA LEU A 123 0.71 7.78 3.61
C LEU A 123 1.42 7.00 2.49
N GLY A 124 1.77 7.68 1.40
CA GLY A 124 2.61 7.16 0.32
C GLY A 124 1.94 6.04 -0.47
N ASP A 125 2.70 4.99 -0.79
CA ASP A 125 2.20 3.84 -1.56
C ASP A 125 1.04 3.12 -0.86
N LEU A 126 0.94 3.23 0.47
CA LEU A 126 -0.20 2.69 1.22
C LEU A 126 -1.52 3.39 0.85
N ALA A 127 -1.48 4.67 0.47
CA ALA A 127 -2.66 5.39 -0.02
C ALA A 127 -3.10 4.85 -1.38
N VAL A 128 -2.15 4.56 -2.27
CA VAL A 128 -2.40 3.96 -3.59
C VAL A 128 -2.96 2.55 -3.42
N LEU A 129 -2.37 1.74 -2.55
CA LEU A 129 -2.81 0.37 -2.25
C LEU A 129 -4.23 0.36 -1.68
N LEU A 130 -4.49 1.15 -0.62
CA LEU A 130 -5.80 1.26 0.01
C LEU A 130 -6.85 1.78 -0.98
N GLY A 131 -6.53 2.87 -1.69
CA GLY A 131 -7.40 3.50 -2.67
C GLY A 131 -7.77 2.55 -3.81
N SER A 132 -6.79 1.81 -4.34
CA SER A 132 -7.00 0.82 -5.41
C SER A 132 -7.97 -0.28 -4.98
N VAL A 133 -7.76 -0.86 -3.80
CA VAL A 133 -8.65 -1.93 -3.27
C VAL A 133 -10.06 -1.37 -3.02
N CYS A 134 -10.19 -0.22 -2.35
CA CYS A 134 -11.50 0.39 -2.09
C CYS A 134 -12.24 0.73 -3.40
N CYS A 135 -11.52 1.23 -4.41
CA CYS A 135 -12.08 1.57 -5.71
C CYS A 135 -12.64 0.33 -6.43
N LEU A 136 -11.86 -0.76 -6.47
CA LEU A 136 -12.29 -2.02 -7.07
C LEU A 136 -13.47 -2.65 -6.32
N GLU A 137 -13.47 -2.61 -4.99
CA GLU A 137 -14.57 -3.14 -4.17
C GLU A 137 -15.87 -2.40 -4.37
N ARG A 138 -15.81 -1.06 -4.43
CA ARG A 138 -16.98 -0.24 -4.72
C ARG A 138 -17.54 -0.57 -6.10
N TYR A 139 -16.67 -0.67 -7.11
CA TYR A 139 -17.09 -0.99 -8.48
C TYR A 139 -17.65 -2.43 -8.59
N TRP A 140 -17.10 -3.39 -7.84
CA TRP A 140 -17.70 -4.72 -7.75
C TRP A 140 -19.11 -4.67 -7.17
N ALA A 141 -19.30 -3.97 -6.04
CA ALA A 141 -20.60 -3.88 -5.38
C ALA A 141 -21.64 -3.18 -6.25
N GLN A 142 -21.21 -2.18 -7.00
CA GLN A 142 -21.93 -1.55 -8.09
C GLN A 142 -22.37 -2.60 -9.13
N LEU A 143 -21.45 -3.37 -9.71
CA LEU A 143 -21.78 -4.40 -10.71
C LEU A 143 -22.72 -5.50 -10.16
N ALA A 144 -22.56 -5.85 -8.88
CA ALA A 144 -23.40 -6.81 -8.18
C ALA A 144 -24.80 -6.28 -7.82
N GLY A 145 -25.07 -5.00 -8.05
CA GLY A 145 -26.36 -4.37 -7.75
C GLY A 145 -26.57 -4.04 -6.26
N VAL A 146 -25.52 -4.10 -5.44
CA VAL A 146 -25.55 -3.73 -4.02
C VAL A 146 -25.51 -2.21 -3.85
N LEU A 147 -24.82 -1.52 -4.75
CA LEU A 147 -24.70 -0.06 -4.78
C LEU A 147 -25.25 0.50 -6.09
N PRO A 148 -25.77 1.75 -6.09
CA PRO A 148 -26.17 2.42 -7.32
C PRO A 148 -24.95 2.66 -8.23
N MET A 149 -25.15 2.58 -9.54
CA MET A 149 -24.16 3.06 -10.50
C MET A 149 -24.01 4.56 -10.35
N GLU A 150 -22.83 5.00 -9.97
CA GLU A 150 -22.41 6.40 -10.09
C GLU A 150 -21.54 6.53 -11.35
N ASP A 151 -21.36 7.76 -11.85
CA ASP A 151 -20.39 8.07 -12.90
C ASP A 151 -18.97 7.85 -12.35
N SER A 152 -18.60 6.57 -12.28
CA SER A 152 -17.33 6.15 -11.72
C SER A 152 -16.25 6.64 -12.66
N GLN A 153 -15.24 7.33 -12.12
CA GLN A 153 -14.12 7.85 -12.90
C GLN A 153 -13.36 6.74 -13.67
N LEU A 154 -13.69 5.46 -13.44
CA LEU A 154 -13.22 4.28 -14.15
C LEU A 154 -13.83 4.08 -15.54
N GLY A 155 -14.81 4.87 -15.97
CA GLY A 155 -15.47 4.70 -17.28
C GLY A 155 -14.54 4.78 -18.48
N HIS A 156 -13.37 5.43 -18.34
CA HIS A 156 -12.32 5.45 -19.37
C HIS A 156 -11.46 4.17 -19.40
N LEU A 157 -11.49 3.37 -18.34
CA LEU A 157 -10.73 2.12 -18.20
C LEU A 157 -11.55 0.90 -18.60
N VAL A 158 -12.87 0.92 -18.42
CA VAL A 158 -13.77 -0.18 -18.81
C VAL A 158 -15.12 0.34 -19.28
N SER A 159 -15.67 -0.29 -20.32
CA SER A 159 -17.02 0.01 -20.80
C SER A 159 -18.07 -0.29 -19.74
N THR A 160 -18.91 0.69 -19.42
CA THR A 160 -19.99 0.62 -18.42
C THR A 160 -21.34 0.27 -19.07
N ASN A 161 -21.35 -0.59 -20.09
CA ASN A 161 -22.56 -0.96 -20.82
C ASN A 161 -23.40 -2.01 -20.06
N ARG A 162 -24.66 -2.23 -20.49
CA ARG A 162 -25.53 -3.28 -19.91
C ARG A 162 -24.87 -4.68 -19.90
N VAL A 163 -24.00 -4.96 -20.88
CA VAL A 163 -23.23 -6.21 -20.99
C VAL A 163 -22.32 -6.44 -19.78
N SER A 164 -21.79 -5.38 -19.19
CA SER A 164 -20.89 -5.45 -18.04
C SER A 164 -21.58 -6.01 -16.78
N ARG A 165 -22.91 -5.87 -16.69
CA ARG A 165 -23.73 -6.45 -15.61
C ARG A 165 -24.05 -7.93 -15.83
N LEU A 166 -24.11 -8.38 -17.09
CA LEU A 166 -24.39 -9.77 -17.42
C LEU A 166 -23.22 -10.69 -17.03
N ASN A 167 -21.99 -10.17 -17.08
CA ASN A 167 -20.77 -10.87 -16.67
C ASN A 167 -19.87 -9.97 -15.81
N PRO A 168 -20.17 -9.82 -14.51
CA PRO A 168 -19.44 -8.91 -13.63
C PRO A 168 -17.97 -9.34 -13.43
N GLU A 169 -17.71 -10.65 -13.41
CA GLU A 169 -16.37 -11.19 -13.21
C GLU A 169 -15.42 -10.88 -14.38
N SER A 170 -15.86 -11.08 -15.62
CA SER A 170 -15.04 -10.79 -16.80
C SER A 170 -14.76 -9.30 -16.93
N THR A 171 -15.77 -8.46 -16.65
CA THR A 171 -15.66 -7.01 -16.59
C THR A 171 -14.62 -6.58 -15.55
N MET A 172 -14.69 -7.12 -14.34
CA MET A 172 -13.70 -6.81 -13.31
C MET A 172 -12.30 -7.27 -13.66
N ARG A 173 -12.16 -8.42 -14.31
CA ARG A 173 -10.86 -8.92 -14.73
C ARG A 173 -10.21 -7.98 -15.74
N GLN A 174 -10.99 -7.48 -16.70
CA GLN A 174 -10.53 -6.47 -17.65
C GLN A 174 -10.16 -5.16 -16.94
N LEU A 175 -11.01 -4.71 -16.00
CA LEU A 175 -10.72 -3.51 -15.21
C LEU A 175 -9.41 -3.64 -14.44
N ALA A 176 -9.24 -4.75 -13.71
CA ALA A 176 -8.02 -5.00 -12.95
C ALA A 176 -6.78 -4.96 -13.88
N GLN A 177 -6.86 -5.58 -15.06
CA GLN A 177 -5.77 -5.55 -16.04
C GLN A 177 -5.44 -4.13 -16.52
N ASN A 178 -6.46 -3.32 -16.80
CA ASN A 178 -6.31 -1.93 -17.26
C ASN A 178 -5.77 -1.01 -16.15
N CYS A 179 -6.14 -1.28 -14.90
CA CYS A 179 -5.58 -0.60 -13.72
C CYS A 179 -4.16 -1.06 -13.35
N GLY A 180 -3.61 -2.08 -14.01
CA GLY A 180 -2.29 -2.62 -13.67
C GLY A 180 -2.30 -3.54 -12.45
N ILE A 181 -3.43 -4.15 -12.13
CA ILE A 181 -3.65 -5.00 -10.95
C ILE A 181 -3.78 -6.47 -11.37
N ARG A 182 -3.12 -7.35 -10.63
CA ARG A 182 -3.20 -8.79 -10.83
C ARG A 182 -4.55 -9.31 -10.35
N TRP A 183 -5.37 -9.83 -11.28
CA TRP A 183 -6.73 -10.35 -10.97
C TRP A 183 -6.75 -11.35 -9.80
N LYS A 184 -5.84 -12.33 -9.79
CA LYS A 184 -5.74 -13.32 -8.72
C LYS A 184 -5.42 -12.67 -7.36
N ALA A 185 -4.57 -11.64 -7.34
CA ALA A 185 -4.26 -10.90 -6.13
C ALA A 185 -5.51 -10.23 -5.56
N TYR A 186 -6.28 -9.58 -6.43
CA TYR A 186 -7.52 -8.93 -6.03
C TYR A 186 -8.51 -9.92 -5.42
N VAL A 187 -8.74 -11.07 -6.07
CA VAL A 187 -9.63 -12.12 -5.53
C VAL A 187 -9.16 -12.63 -4.17
N GLU A 188 -7.86 -12.87 -4.02
CA GLU A 188 -7.24 -13.32 -2.77
C GLU A 188 -7.40 -12.28 -1.65
N ILE A 189 -7.17 -10.99 -1.94
CA ILE A 189 -7.40 -9.90 -0.98
C ILE A 189 -8.84 -9.90 -0.49
N ARG A 190 -9.83 -10.10 -1.37
CA ARG A 190 -11.24 -10.13 -0.97
C ARG A 190 -11.54 -11.30 -0.05
N GLN A 191 -11.00 -12.47 -0.36
CA GLN A 191 -11.16 -13.66 0.47
C GLN A 191 -10.51 -13.45 1.85
N LEU A 192 -9.28 -12.95 1.87
CA LEU A 192 -8.53 -12.69 3.09
C LEU A 192 -9.21 -11.61 3.96
N ARG A 193 -9.75 -10.56 3.35
CA ARG A 193 -10.53 -9.54 4.08
C ARG A 193 -11.73 -10.14 4.82
N ARG A 194 -12.51 -11.01 4.17
CA ARG A 194 -13.64 -11.70 4.83
C ARG A 194 -13.16 -12.56 5.99
N GLN A 195 -12.16 -13.41 5.74
CA GLN A 195 -11.58 -14.27 6.79
C GLN A 195 -11.06 -13.48 7.99
N LEU A 196 -10.32 -12.39 7.74
CA LEU A 196 -9.81 -11.54 8.81
C LEU A 196 -10.93 -10.86 9.58
N THR A 197 -11.96 -10.35 8.91
CA THR A 197 -13.14 -9.77 9.57
C THR A 197 -13.83 -10.80 10.48
N ASP A 198 -14.05 -12.02 10.00
CA ASP A 198 -14.69 -13.09 10.78
C ASP A 198 -13.86 -13.47 12.01
N ILE A 199 -12.54 -13.63 11.82
CA ILE A 199 -11.61 -13.97 12.91
C ILE A 199 -11.54 -12.83 13.93
N LEU A 200 -11.52 -11.57 13.49
CA LEU A 200 -11.48 -10.41 14.39
C LEU A 200 -12.77 -10.32 15.20
N ASN A 201 -13.94 -10.49 14.58
CA ASN A 201 -15.23 -10.52 15.28
C ASN A 201 -15.31 -11.67 16.30
N ALA A 202 -14.70 -12.82 16.02
CA ALA A 202 -14.64 -13.93 16.97
C ALA A 202 -13.68 -13.68 18.15
N ASN A 203 -12.66 -12.81 17.97
CA ASN A 203 -11.60 -12.60 18.97
C ASN A 203 -11.73 -11.28 19.75
N VAL A 204 -12.47 -10.31 19.24
CA VAL A 204 -12.65 -8.98 19.83
C VAL A 204 -14.14 -8.83 20.16
N PRO A 205 -14.52 -8.77 21.45
CA PRO A 205 -15.91 -8.57 21.83
C PRO A 205 -16.43 -7.23 21.32
N ASP A 206 -17.69 -7.19 20.95
CA ASP A 206 -18.44 -6.00 20.50
C ASP A 206 -17.90 -5.29 19.25
N LEU A 207 -16.92 -5.87 18.55
CA LEU A 207 -16.32 -5.26 17.36
C LEU A 207 -17.33 -5.10 16.21
N ASN A 208 -18.16 -6.13 15.97
CA ASN A 208 -19.23 -6.13 14.96
C ASN A 208 -18.81 -5.58 13.59
N LEU A 209 -17.57 -5.87 13.16
CA LEU A 209 -17.00 -5.37 11.92
C LEU A 209 -17.72 -6.00 10.73
N THR A 210 -18.04 -5.18 9.73
CA THR A 210 -18.62 -5.62 8.47
C THR A 210 -17.72 -5.25 7.30
N VAL A 211 -17.80 -6.00 6.20
CA VAL A 211 -17.06 -5.69 4.96
C VAL A 211 -17.89 -4.68 4.16
N ASP A 212 -17.70 -3.40 4.46
CA ASP A 212 -18.34 -2.30 3.71
C ASP A 212 -17.67 -2.12 2.32
N PRO A 213 -18.40 -2.30 1.21
CA PRO A 213 -17.88 -2.05 -0.14
C PRO A 213 -17.79 -0.56 -0.49
N ALA A 214 -18.48 0.33 0.25
CA ALA A 214 -18.55 1.76 -0.02
C ALA A 214 -17.70 2.59 0.95
N LEU A 215 -16.70 1.98 1.61
CA LEU A 215 -15.91 2.62 2.65
C LEU A 215 -15.43 4.02 2.22
N PRO A 216 -15.67 5.07 3.04
CA PRO A 216 -15.29 6.43 2.67
C PRO A 216 -13.76 6.58 2.64
N LYS A 217 -13.29 7.69 2.06
CA LYS A 217 -11.87 8.03 2.13
C LYS A 217 -11.50 8.31 3.61
N PRO A 218 -10.36 7.80 4.11
CA PRO A 218 -9.92 8.11 5.48
C PRO A 218 -9.79 9.61 5.70
N THR A 219 -10.19 10.08 6.88
CA THR A 219 -9.97 11.48 7.29
C THR A 219 -8.49 11.75 7.53
N PRO A 220 -8.02 13.02 7.51
CA PRO A 220 -6.60 13.34 7.76
C PRO A 220 -6.05 12.75 9.07
N ALA A 221 -6.85 12.76 10.14
CA ALA A 221 -6.48 12.16 11.42
C ALA A 221 -6.40 10.62 11.35
N GLN A 222 -7.30 9.99 10.60
CA GLN A 222 -7.22 8.54 10.35
C GLN A 222 -5.98 8.20 9.51
N VAL A 223 -5.64 9.02 8.52
CA VAL A 223 -4.41 8.84 7.74
C VAL A 223 -3.16 8.90 8.62
N GLU A 224 -3.08 9.87 9.55
CA GLU A 224 -2.00 9.94 10.52
C GLU A 224 -1.93 8.68 11.40
N SER A 225 -3.08 8.24 11.89
CA SER A 225 -3.17 7.04 12.73
C SER A 225 -2.81 5.76 11.94
N LEU A 226 -3.16 5.67 10.66
CA LEU A 226 -2.77 4.55 9.79
C LEU A 226 -1.25 4.51 9.56
N ARG A 227 -0.59 5.67 9.46
CA ARG A 227 0.88 5.75 9.37
C ARG A 227 1.52 5.23 10.66
N GLN A 228 1.01 5.65 11.81
CA GLN A 228 1.50 5.15 13.11
C GLN A 228 1.26 3.64 13.25
N LEU A 229 0.11 3.14 12.78
CA LEU A 229 -0.20 1.73 12.80
C LEU A 229 0.79 0.91 11.96
N PHE A 230 1.05 1.37 10.74
CA PHE A 230 2.04 0.74 9.86
C PHE A 230 3.44 0.75 10.48
N LEU A 231 3.83 1.87 11.11
CA LEU A 231 5.09 2.00 11.83
C LEU A 231 5.23 0.98 12.97
N VAL A 232 4.16 0.74 13.74
CA VAL A 232 4.15 -0.29 14.79
C VAL A 232 4.37 -1.70 14.22
N GLY A 233 3.79 -2.00 13.06
CA GLY A 233 4.00 -3.27 12.37
C GLY A 233 5.40 -3.44 11.78
N SER A 234 5.99 -2.35 11.29
CA SER A 234 7.24 -2.30 10.52
C SER A 234 8.38 -1.57 11.25
N ALA A 235 8.46 -1.70 12.57
CA ALA A 235 9.44 -0.97 13.40
C ALA A 235 10.91 -1.19 13.00
N CYS A 236 11.24 -2.29 12.31
CA CYS A 236 12.58 -2.59 11.80
C CYS A 236 12.80 -2.21 10.32
N HIS A 237 11.80 -1.65 9.64
CA HIS A 237 11.91 -1.17 8.26
C HIS A 237 11.87 0.36 8.23
N LEU A 238 12.81 0.97 8.93
CA LEU A 238 12.98 2.41 8.96
C LEU A 238 14.20 2.78 8.14
N ALA A 239 14.02 3.79 7.30
CA ALA A 239 15.06 4.32 6.44
C ALA A 239 15.02 5.84 6.55
N THR A 240 16.17 6.45 6.74
CA THR A 240 16.33 7.90 6.81
C THR A 240 17.01 8.37 5.53
N LYS A 241 16.52 9.48 4.97
CA LYS A 241 17.12 10.04 3.75
C LYS A 241 18.58 10.44 4.03
N PHE A 242 19.46 10.09 3.12
CA PHE A 242 20.87 10.42 3.24
C PHE A 242 21.12 11.89 2.83
N ASP A 243 20.98 12.81 3.78
CA ASP A 243 21.21 14.25 3.57
C ASP A 243 22.68 14.61 3.75
N VAL A 244 23.53 14.19 2.81
CA VAL A 244 24.93 14.65 2.71
C VAL A 244 25.03 15.71 1.60
N PRO A 245 25.74 16.84 1.83
CA PRO A 245 25.98 17.81 0.78
C PRO A 245 26.65 17.11 -0.42
N VAL A 246 25.97 17.15 -1.56
CA VAL A 246 26.42 16.49 -2.79
C VAL A 246 27.47 17.35 -3.53
N GLU A 247 27.77 18.54 -2.99
CA GLU A 247 28.77 19.47 -3.48
C GLU A 247 30.19 18.96 -3.19
N GLY A 248 31.04 18.92 -4.21
CA GLY A 248 32.43 18.46 -4.10
C GLY A 248 32.65 16.94 -4.27
N LEU A 249 31.59 16.13 -4.38
CA LEU A 249 31.72 14.69 -4.61
C LEU A 249 31.91 14.33 -6.10
N PRO A 250 32.63 13.24 -6.42
CA PRO A 250 32.72 12.71 -7.79
C PRO A 250 31.34 12.43 -8.38
N THR A 251 31.15 12.64 -9.69
CA THR A 251 29.86 12.46 -10.40
C THR A 251 29.20 11.10 -10.13
N LYS A 252 30.00 10.03 -10.01
CA LYS A 252 29.55 8.68 -9.67
C LYS A 252 28.94 8.59 -8.27
N ASP A 253 29.57 9.21 -7.27
CA ASP A 253 29.07 9.25 -5.89
C ASP A 253 27.85 10.16 -5.76
N ARG A 254 27.82 11.27 -6.51
CA ARG A 254 26.64 12.16 -6.59
C ARG A 254 25.40 11.42 -7.10
N ARG A 255 25.55 10.61 -8.16
CA ARG A 255 24.45 9.78 -8.67
C ARG A 255 24.01 8.71 -7.67
N ARG A 256 24.98 8.00 -7.06
CA ARG A 256 24.69 6.95 -6.06
C ARG A 256 23.97 7.49 -4.83
N LEU A 257 24.36 8.68 -4.35
CA LEU A 257 23.86 9.23 -3.09
C LEU A 257 22.59 10.08 -3.25
N ARG A 258 22.19 10.44 -4.48
CA ARG A 258 21.02 11.30 -4.76
C ARG A 258 19.70 10.78 -4.18
N TYR A 259 19.53 9.46 -4.18
CA TYR A 259 18.32 8.76 -3.71
C TYR A 259 18.63 7.73 -2.63
N ALA A 260 19.79 7.85 -1.98
CA ALA A 260 20.22 6.91 -0.97
C ALA A 260 19.46 7.13 0.35
N TYR A 261 19.21 6.02 1.04
CA TYR A 261 18.69 5.99 2.40
C TYR A 261 19.67 5.21 3.28
N LYS A 262 19.70 5.53 4.59
CA LYS A 262 20.44 4.81 5.62
C LYS A 262 19.52 4.31 6.72
#